data_AF-A0A2G9U4Y4-F1
#
_entry.id   AF-A0A2G9U4Y4-F1
#
_cell.length_a   1.000
_cell.length_b   1.000
_cell.length_c   1.000
_cell.angle_alpha   90.00
_cell.angle_beta   90.00
_cell.angle_gamma   90.00
#
_symmetry.space_group_name_H-M   'P 1'
#
loop_
_entity.id
_entity.type
_entity.pdbx_description
1 polymer ?
#
loop_
_entity_poly.entity_id
_entity_poly.type
_entity_poly.pdbx_seq_one_letter_code
_entity_poly.pdbx_strand_id
1 'polypeptide(L)'
;MTVLAFTWGILMKTMDELTSMGVQLTFEEERWRPYVLESDSALTRLVEELSDVGLNIDWTVAADSRAAVLLSPHAIHFARVAHSLARDLGPLRRSPARPSCDRCTNELWNEYLRHLSSSICDSTVYAYTATFVLTQVLPLCESTLYQDDEQNDVLTRLLADNYPKLVPYAKDSEDEAVEEEEEVAHI
;
A
#
# COMPACT_ATOMS: atom_id res chain seq x y z
N MET A 1 -32.52 7.02 -5.27
CA MET A 1 -31.98 6.65 -3.94
C MET A 1 -31.59 5.18 -3.83
N THR A 2 -32.18 4.25 -4.59
CA THR A 2 -31.87 2.81 -4.57
C THR A 2 -30.47 2.45 -5.09
N VAL A 3 -29.98 3.15 -6.12
CA VAL A 3 -28.62 2.91 -6.67
C VAL A 3 -27.53 3.27 -5.65
N LEU A 4 -27.68 4.41 -4.96
CA LEU A 4 -26.73 4.84 -3.92
C LEU A 4 -26.71 3.88 -2.72
N ALA A 5 -27.85 3.33 -2.33
CA ALA A 5 -27.92 2.34 -1.26
C ALA A 5 -27.28 0.99 -1.66
N PHE A 6 -27.45 0.57 -2.91
CA PHE A 6 -26.84 -0.64 -3.45
C PHE A 6 -25.32 -0.50 -3.58
N THR A 7 -24.83 0.62 -4.12
CA THR A 7 -23.39 0.91 -4.20
C THR A 7 -22.77 1.06 -2.82
N TRP A 8 -23.49 1.64 -1.86
CA TRP A 8 -23.05 1.71 -0.47
C TRP A 8 -22.96 0.32 0.18
N GLY A 9 -23.89 -0.58 -0.11
CA GLY A 9 -23.82 -1.97 0.37
C GLY A 9 -22.61 -2.73 -0.16
N ILE A 10 -22.27 -2.55 -1.44
CA ILE A 10 -21.05 -3.14 -2.04
C ILE A 10 -19.79 -2.54 -1.39
N LEU A 11 -19.77 -1.22 -1.18
CA LEU A 11 -18.66 -0.51 -0.55
C LEU A 11 -18.44 -0.95 0.91
N MET A 12 -19.51 -1.11 1.69
CA MET A 12 -19.39 -1.58 3.07
C MET A 12 -18.89 -3.03 3.11
N LYS A 13 -19.27 -3.85 2.12
CA LYS A 13 -18.76 -5.22 2.01
C LYS A 13 -17.26 -5.25 1.66
N THR A 14 -16.80 -4.43 0.72
CA THR A 14 -15.36 -4.33 0.41
C THR A 14 -14.57 -3.73 1.58
N MET A 15 -15.18 -2.83 2.37
CA MET A 15 -14.60 -2.30 3.60
C MET A 15 -14.47 -3.38 4.69
N ASP A 16 -15.50 -4.22 4.86
CA ASP A 16 -15.45 -5.37 5.77
C ASP A 16 -14.41 -6.39 5.32
N GLU A 17 -14.28 -6.65 4.01
CA GLU A 17 -13.23 -7.51 3.44
C GLU A 17 -11.83 -6.95 3.73
N LEU A 18 -11.62 -5.65 3.54
CA LEU A 18 -10.36 -4.98 3.85
C LEU A 18 -10.03 -4.94 5.35
N THR A 19 -11.05 -4.73 6.19
CA THR A 19 -10.90 -4.76 7.65
C THR A 19 -10.59 -6.18 8.12
N SER A 20 -11.29 -7.18 7.55
CA SER A 20 -11.02 -8.60 7.75
C SER A 20 -9.62 -8.98 7.28
N MET A 21 -9.12 -8.42 6.17
CA MET A 21 -7.73 -8.58 5.74
C MET A 21 -6.74 -7.95 6.73
N GLY A 22 -7.04 -6.77 7.27
CA GLY A 22 -6.29 -6.16 8.39
C GLY A 22 -6.23 -7.09 9.60
N VAL A 23 -7.36 -7.73 9.93
CA VAL A 23 -7.45 -8.75 10.98
C VAL A 23 -6.70 -10.03 10.59
N GLN A 24 -6.72 -10.49 9.35
CA GLN A 24 -5.97 -11.68 8.89
C GLN A 24 -4.46 -11.44 8.92
N LEU A 25 -4.01 -10.22 8.62
CA LEU A 25 -2.63 -9.79 8.82
C LEU A 25 -2.16 -9.93 10.28
N THR A 26 -3.06 -10.01 11.27
CA THR A 26 -2.70 -10.21 12.67
C THR A 26 -2.33 -11.65 13.04
N PHE A 27 -2.68 -12.67 12.24
CA PHE A 27 -2.83 -14.02 12.78
C PHE A 27 -1.69 -15.06 12.60
N GLU A 28 -0.75 -15.00 11.64
CA GLU A 28 0.09 -16.20 11.41
C GLU A 28 1.59 -15.95 11.12
N GLU A 29 2.40 -16.88 11.62
CA GLU A 29 3.88 -17.01 11.60
C GLU A 29 4.55 -16.93 10.21
N GLU A 30 3.81 -16.63 9.14
CA GLU A 30 4.26 -16.54 7.75
C GLU A 30 4.33 -15.10 7.20
N ARG A 31 4.10 -14.09 8.06
CA ARG A 31 3.86 -12.68 7.69
C ARG A 31 4.92 -12.04 6.77
N TRP A 32 6.19 -12.45 6.91
CA TRP A 32 7.32 -11.85 6.21
C TRP A 32 8.07 -12.86 5.33
N ARG A 33 7.32 -13.71 4.63
CA ARG A 33 7.87 -14.61 3.62
C ARG A 33 7.73 -14.01 2.22
N PRO A 34 8.72 -14.23 1.33
CA PRO A 34 8.58 -13.87 -0.07
C PRO A 34 7.34 -14.53 -0.67
N TYR A 35 6.64 -13.81 -1.54
CA TYR A 35 5.53 -14.39 -2.27
C TYR A 35 6.07 -15.25 -3.42
N VAL A 36 5.98 -16.57 -3.23
CA VAL A 36 6.41 -17.57 -4.21
C VAL A 36 5.25 -17.90 -5.15
N LEU A 37 5.53 -17.89 -6.46
CA LEU A 37 4.61 -18.16 -7.55
C LEU A 37 4.94 -19.50 -8.20
N GLU A 38 3.96 -20.06 -8.92
CA GLU A 38 4.06 -21.39 -9.51
C GLU A 38 5.04 -21.46 -10.70
N SER A 39 5.32 -20.32 -11.36
CA SER A 39 6.21 -20.25 -12.52
C SER A 39 6.65 -18.83 -12.84
N ASP A 40 7.71 -18.67 -13.62
CA ASP A 40 8.14 -17.35 -14.14
C ASP A 40 7.04 -16.68 -14.96
N SER A 41 6.21 -17.46 -15.67
CA SER A 41 5.05 -16.91 -16.38
C SER A 41 3.99 -16.33 -15.45
N ALA A 42 3.85 -16.86 -14.23
CA ALA A 42 2.95 -16.30 -13.22
C ALA A 42 3.55 -15.02 -12.61
N LEU A 43 4.88 -14.97 -12.46
CA LEU A 43 5.59 -13.77 -12.05
C LEU A 43 5.45 -12.63 -13.07
N THR A 44 5.70 -12.89 -14.35
CA THR A 44 5.51 -11.88 -15.40
C THR A 44 4.08 -11.34 -15.41
N ARG A 45 3.07 -12.21 -15.32
CA ARG A 45 1.67 -11.78 -15.24
C ARG A 45 1.38 -10.90 -14.02
N LEU A 46 1.96 -11.23 -12.86
CA LEU A 46 1.79 -10.41 -11.66
C LEU A 46 2.40 -9.02 -11.82
N VAL A 47 3.61 -8.94 -12.38
CA VAL A 47 4.30 -7.68 -12.67
C VAL A 47 3.48 -6.84 -13.65
N GLU A 48 3.01 -7.45 -14.74
CA GLU A 48 2.15 -6.79 -15.74
C GLU A 48 0.84 -6.29 -15.10
N GLU A 49 0.16 -7.12 -14.32
CA GLU A 49 -1.10 -6.75 -13.66
C GLU A 49 -0.95 -5.56 -12.70
N LEU A 50 0.14 -5.51 -11.94
CA LEU A 50 0.41 -4.39 -11.04
C LEU A 50 0.85 -3.14 -11.82
N SER A 51 1.60 -3.31 -12.90
CA SER A 51 1.99 -2.23 -13.81
C SER A 51 0.78 -1.58 -14.48
N ASP A 52 -0.23 -2.37 -14.86
CA ASP A 52 -1.49 -1.88 -15.47
C ASP A 52 -2.26 -0.91 -14.55
N VAL A 53 -2.06 -1.01 -13.22
CA VAL A 53 -2.64 -0.08 -12.24
C VAL A 53 -1.65 0.99 -11.76
N GLY A 54 -0.44 1.05 -12.34
CA GLY A 54 0.57 2.06 -12.04
C GLY A 54 1.50 1.70 -10.87
N LEU A 55 1.64 0.42 -10.52
CA LEU A 55 2.52 -0.07 -9.47
C LEU A 55 3.71 -0.83 -10.08
N ASN A 56 4.94 -0.44 -9.72
CA ASN A 56 6.17 -1.09 -10.16
C ASN A 56 6.75 -1.97 -9.04
N ILE A 57 6.87 -3.28 -9.30
CA ILE A 57 7.44 -4.25 -8.37
C ILE A 57 8.70 -4.95 -8.90
N ASP A 58 9.28 -4.52 -10.02
CA ASP A 58 10.45 -5.18 -10.64
C ASP A 58 11.64 -5.25 -9.68
N TRP A 59 11.86 -4.18 -8.90
CA TRP A 59 12.92 -4.09 -7.89
C TRP A 59 12.75 -5.08 -6.74
N THR A 60 11.58 -5.71 -6.60
CA THR A 60 11.28 -6.68 -5.55
C THR A 60 11.47 -8.14 -5.98
N VAL A 61 11.72 -8.40 -7.27
CA VAL A 61 11.87 -9.76 -7.79
C VAL A 61 13.10 -10.43 -7.17
N ALA A 62 12.93 -11.65 -6.66
CA ALA A 62 14.02 -12.39 -6.04
C ALA A 62 15.07 -12.82 -7.08
N ALA A 63 16.35 -12.58 -6.79
CA ALA A 63 17.45 -12.90 -7.71
C ALA A 63 17.80 -14.40 -7.80
N ASP A 64 17.28 -15.23 -6.89
CA ASP A 64 17.70 -16.63 -6.69
C ASP A 64 17.04 -17.65 -7.64
N SER A 65 16.56 -17.18 -8.81
CA SER A 65 15.90 -17.98 -9.86
C SER A 65 14.65 -18.73 -9.40
N ARG A 66 14.05 -18.31 -8.28
CA ARG A 66 12.69 -18.72 -7.91
C ARG A 66 11.73 -17.67 -8.46
N ALA A 67 10.63 -18.11 -9.05
CA ALA A 67 9.53 -17.22 -9.43
C ALA A 67 8.91 -16.63 -8.15
N ALA A 68 9.52 -15.59 -7.59
CA ALA A 68 9.15 -15.04 -6.29
C ALA A 68 9.44 -13.54 -6.22
N VAL A 69 8.68 -12.84 -5.39
CA VAL A 69 8.90 -11.44 -5.04
C VAL A 69 9.14 -11.30 -3.55
N LEU A 70 10.03 -10.38 -3.15
CA LEU A 70 10.36 -10.03 -1.78
C LEU A 70 9.27 -9.15 -1.12
N LEU A 71 8.03 -9.36 -1.51
CA LEU A 71 6.84 -8.74 -0.92
C LEU A 71 6.03 -9.82 -0.21
N SER A 72 5.38 -9.44 0.89
CA SER A 72 4.41 -10.34 1.51
C SER A 72 3.20 -10.56 0.57
N PRO A 73 2.61 -11.77 0.52
CA PRO A 73 1.40 -12.03 -0.27
C PRO A 73 0.25 -11.07 0.07
N HIS A 74 0.17 -10.68 1.34
CA HIS A 74 -0.84 -9.75 1.83
C HIS A 74 -0.67 -8.34 1.30
N ALA A 75 0.56 -7.87 1.07
CA ALA A 75 0.81 -6.56 0.48
C ALA A 75 0.36 -6.51 -0.99
N ILE A 76 0.59 -7.60 -1.73
CA ILE A 76 0.11 -7.75 -3.12
C ILE A 76 -1.43 -7.75 -3.15
N HIS A 77 -2.06 -8.51 -2.25
CA HIS A 77 -3.51 -8.54 -2.17
C HIS A 77 -4.08 -7.17 -1.75
N PHE A 78 -3.47 -6.53 -0.75
CA PHE A 78 -3.83 -5.18 -0.32
C PHE A 78 -3.75 -4.18 -1.48
N ALA A 79 -2.66 -4.17 -2.25
CA ALA A 79 -2.49 -3.24 -3.37
C ALA A 79 -3.63 -3.34 -4.39
N ARG A 80 -4.01 -4.56 -4.77
CA ARG A 80 -5.13 -4.81 -5.71
C ARG A 80 -6.47 -4.27 -5.20
N VAL A 81 -6.77 -4.52 -3.93
CA VAL A 81 -8.06 -4.14 -3.33
C VAL A 81 -8.09 -2.65 -3.01
N ALA A 82 -7.00 -2.09 -2.48
CA ALA A 82 -6.90 -0.69 -2.09
C ALA A 82 -7.06 0.25 -3.29
N HIS A 83 -6.40 -0.04 -4.41
CA HIS A 83 -6.56 0.77 -5.62
C HIS A 83 -7.99 0.71 -6.18
N SER A 84 -8.58 -0.50 -6.23
CA SER A 84 -9.97 -0.67 -6.68
C SER A 84 -10.95 0.11 -5.79
N LEU A 85 -10.77 0.05 -4.47
CA LEU A 85 -11.56 0.84 -3.53
C LEU A 85 -11.37 2.34 -3.74
N ALA A 86 -10.13 2.81 -3.89
CA ALA A 86 -9.82 4.22 -4.11
C ALA A 86 -10.52 4.76 -5.37
N ARG A 87 -10.48 3.99 -6.47
CA ARG A 87 -11.17 4.32 -7.72
C ARG A 87 -12.68 4.40 -7.55
N ASP A 88 -13.28 3.48 -6.78
CA ASP A 88 -14.73 3.44 -6.58
C ASP A 88 -15.20 4.54 -5.59
N LEU A 89 -14.36 4.88 -4.61
CA LEU A 89 -14.61 5.95 -3.64
C LEU A 89 -14.44 7.35 -4.24
N GLY A 90 -13.52 7.57 -5.17
CA GLY A 90 -13.26 8.88 -5.76
C GLY A 90 -14.53 9.60 -6.28
N PRO A 91 -15.35 8.96 -7.13
CA PRO A 91 -16.63 9.53 -7.56
C PRO A 91 -17.65 9.73 -6.44
N LEU A 92 -17.72 8.80 -5.47
CA LEU A 92 -18.63 8.92 -4.32
C LEU A 92 -18.25 10.08 -3.41
N ARG A 93 -16.96 10.36 -3.29
CA ARG A 93 -16.40 11.45 -2.52
C ARG A 93 -16.76 12.83 -3.08
N ARG A 94 -17.08 12.93 -4.38
CA ARG A 94 -17.64 14.15 -5.01
C ARG A 94 -19.11 14.39 -4.68
N SER A 95 -19.75 13.48 -3.95
CA SER A 95 -21.15 13.57 -3.54
C SER A 95 -21.28 14.00 -2.06
N PRO A 96 -22.51 14.17 -1.53
CA PRO A 96 -22.73 14.41 -0.10
C PRO A 96 -22.15 13.32 0.83
N ALA A 97 -21.75 12.16 0.29
CA ALA A 97 -21.10 11.10 1.02
C ALA A 97 -19.62 11.38 1.38
N ARG A 98 -19.03 12.50 0.91
CA ARG A 98 -17.63 12.88 1.17
C ARG A 98 -17.14 12.60 2.60
N PRO A 99 -17.84 13.03 3.67
CA PRO A 99 -17.34 12.82 5.04
C PRO A 99 -17.28 11.35 5.45
N SER A 100 -18.17 10.52 4.89
CA SER A 100 -18.16 9.07 5.14
C SER A 100 -17.05 8.38 4.35
N CYS A 101 -16.78 8.82 3.12
CA CYS A 101 -15.63 8.34 2.34
C CYS A 101 -14.31 8.71 3.03
N ASP A 102 -14.14 9.96 3.45
CA ASP A 102 -12.93 10.42 4.15
C ASP A 102 -12.69 9.65 5.45
N ARG A 103 -13.75 9.43 6.25
CA ARG A 103 -13.66 8.62 7.48
C ARG A 103 -13.26 7.18 7.18
N CYS A 104 -13.91 6.55 6.21
CA CYS A 104 -13.63 5.18 5.79
C CYS A 104 -12.17 5.00 5.36
N THR A 105 -11.68 5.89 4.47
CA THR A 105 -10.29 5.87 4.02
C THR A 105 -9.33 6.05 5.18
N ASN A 106 -9.60 7.02 6.07
CA ASN A 106 -8.73 7.32 7.20
C ASN A 106 -8.65 6.15 8.19
N GLU A 107 -9.78 5.50 8.50
CA GLU A 107 -9.83 4.30 9.35
C GLU A 107 -9.02 3.16 8.74
N LEU A 108 -9.21 2.88 7.44
CA LEU A 108 -8.51 1.82 6.72
C LEU A 108 -6.99 2.04 6.73
N TRP A 109 -6.54 3.25 6.38
CA TRP A 109 -5.11 3.57 6.34
C TRP A 109 -4.50 3.50 7.74
N ASN A 110 -5.20 4.00 8.77
CA ASN A 110 -4.74 3.88 10.15
C ASN A 110 -4.60 2.42 10.59
N GLU A 111 -5.57 1.57 10.26
CA GLU A 111 -5.49 0.15 10.60
C GLU A 111 -4.24 -0.49 9.97
N TYR A 112 -4.02 -0.24 8.67
CA TYR A 112 -2.88 -0.79 7.95
C TYR A 112 -1.53 -0.24 8.44
N LEU A 113 -1.41 1.08 8.62
CA LEU A 113 -0.19 1.71 9.12
C LEU A 113 0.12 1.27 10.55
N ARG A 114 -0.90 1.12 11.41
CA ARG A 114 -0.73 0.57 12.75
C ARG A 114 -0.17 -0.85 12.68
N HIS A 115 -0.66 -1.67 11.76
CA HIS A 115 -0.15 -3.02 11.54
C HIS A 115 1.29 -3.06 11.05
N LEU A 116 1.66 -2.22 10.08
CA LEU A 116 3.05 -2.09 9.63
C LEU A 116 3.95 -1.65 10.78
N SER A 117 3.50 -0.67 11.58
CA SER A 117 4.29 -0.11 12.68
C SER A 117 4.39 -1.04 13.89
N SER A 118 3.39 -1.87 14.17
CA SER A 118 3.41 -2.80 15.31
C SER A 118 4.30 -4.02 15.05
N SER A 119 4.52 -4.35 13.78
CA SER A 119 5.15 -5.58 13.33
C SER A 119 6.49 -5.34 12.64
N ILE A 120 7.14 -4.21 12.93
CA ILE A 120 8.50 -3.90 12.47
C ILE A 120 9.43 -5.05 12.88
N CYS A 121 10.17 -5.56 11.91
CA CYS A 121 11.19 -6.57 12.13
C CYS A 121 12.35 -6.39 11.16
N ASP A 122 13.49 -6.97 11.53
CA ASP A 122 14.68 -7.02 10.67
C ASP A 122 14.52 -8.13 9.64
N SER A 123 13.69 -7.86 8.63
CA SER A 123 13.43 -8.75 7.50
C SER A 123 13.47 -7.94 6.21
N THR A 124 14.20 -8.44 5.22
CA THR A 124 14.20 -7.87 3.87
C THR A 124 12.78 -7.80 3.31
N VAL A 125 11.97 -8.85 3.49
CA VAL A 125 10.58 -8.84 3.01
C VAL A 125 9.73 -7.78 3.71
N TYR A 126 9.99 -7.52 4.99
CA TYR A 126 9.34 -6.42 5.71
C TYR A 126 9.70 -5.07 5.10
N ALA A 127 10.99 -4.79 4.95
CA ALA A 127 11.48 -3.52 4.41
C ALA A 127 10.91 -3.25 3.01
N TYR A 128 11.04 -4.22 2.10
CA TYR A 128 10.48 -4.13 0.74
C TYR A 128 8.97 -3.95 0.76
N THR A 129 8.25 -4.68 1.62
CA THR A 129 6.79 -4.53 1.77
C THR A 129 6.40 -3.13 2.26
N ALA A 130 7.07 -2.63 3.31
CA ALA A 130 6.79 -1.32 3.87
C ALA A 130 7.09 -0.23 2.84
N THR A 131 8.23 -0.29 2.16
CA THR A 131 8.60 0.64 1.09
C THR A 131 7.57 0.61 -0.03
N PHE A 132 7.24 -0.56 -0.59
CA PHE A 132 6.25 -0.69 -1.65
C PHE A 132 4.90 -0.05 -1.30
N VAL A 133 4.41 -0.29 -0.08
CA VAL A 133 3.12 0.27 0.33
C VAL A 133 3.19 1.78 0.51
N LEU A 134 4.26 2.29 1.13
CA LEU A 134 4.38 3.68 1.54
C LEU A 134 4.80 4.61 0.40
N THR A 135 5.57 4.13 -0.57
CA THR A 135 6.04 4.94 -1.71
C THR A 135 5.18 4.78 -2.96
N GLN A 136 4.41 3.67 -3.08
CA GLN A 136 3.59 3.44 -4.28
C GLN A 136 2.11 3.25 -3.98
N VAL A 137 1.73 2.27 -3.15
CA VAL A 137 0.31 1.88 -3.00
C VAL A 137 -0.54 3.00 -2.38
N LEU A 138 -0.14 3.51 -1.21
CA LEU A 138 -0.90 4.57 -0.54
C LEU A 138 -0.85 5.90 -1.30
N PRO A 139 0.29 6.36 -1.86
CA PRO A 139 0.32 7.54 -2.72
C PRO A 139 -0.57 7.43 -3.97
N LEU A 140 -0.61 6.25 -4.60
CA LEU A 140 -1.52 5.99 -5.72
C LEU A 140 -2.99 6.09 -5.29
N CYS A 141 -3.33 5.54 -4.12
CA CYS A 141 -4.68 5.66 -3.56
C CYS A 141 -5.01 7.10 -3.21
N GLU A 142 -4.07 7.85 -2.63
CA GLU A 142 -4.22 9.27 -2.28
C GLU A 142 -4.50 10.12 -3.51
N SER A 143 -3.66 10.02 -4.54
CA SER A 143 -3.84 10.77 -5.79
C SER A 143 -5.16 10.42 -6.49
N THR A 144 -5.58 9.15 -6.43
CA THR A 144 -6.87 8.70 -7.00
C THR A 144 -8.07 9.25 -6.22
N LEU A 145 -8.03 9.23 -4.89
CA LEU A 145 -9.13 9.65 -4.02
C LEU A 145 -9.28 11.17 -3.94
N TYR A 146 -8.16 11.87 -3.94
CA TYR A 146 -8.10 13.27 -3.62
C TYR A 146 -7.77 14.18 -4.80
N GLN A 147 -7.75 13.67 -6.04
CA GLN A 147 -7.38 14.38 -7.26
C GLN A 147 -7.85 15.85 -7.40
N ASP A 148 -9.02 16.20 -6.86
CA ASP A 148 -9.61 17.55 -6.95
C ASP A 148 -9.22 18.52 -5.81
N ASP A 149 -8.53 18.03 -4.77
CA ASP A 149 -8.12 18.80 -3.61
C ASP A 149 -6.70 19.38 -3.82
N GLU A 150 -6.53 20.70 -3.62
CA GLU A 150 -5.27 21.42 -3.89
C GLU A 150 -4.11 21.03 -2.95
N GLN A 151 -4.41 20.41 -1.80
CA GLN A 151 -3.44 19.93 -0.82
C GLN A 151 -3.82 18.52 -0.36
N ASN A 152 -3.13 17.52 -0.90
CA ASN A 152 -3.28 16.11 -0.54
C ASN A 152 -2.01 15.63 0.13
N ASP A 153 -1.95 15.88 1.42
CA ASP A 153 -0.86 15.50 2.31
C ASP A 153 -1.35 14.61 3.45
N VAL A 154 -2.47 13.90 3.25
CA VAL A 154 -3.12 13.07 4.27
C VAL A 154 -2.19 11.95 4.72
N LEU A 155 -1.56 11.27 3.75
CA LEU A 155 -0.59 10.21 4.05
C LEU A 155 0.63 10.77 4.79
N THR A 156 1.19 11.88 4.29
CA THR A 156 2.35 12.54 4.90
C THR A 156 2.07 12.94 6.35
N ARG A 157 0.91 13.55 6.62
CA ARG A 157 0.48 13.91 7.99
C ARG A 157 0.25 12.68 8.86
N LEU A 158 -0.39 11.63 8.35
CA LEU A 158 -0.58 10.39 9.10
C LEU A 158 0.75 9.76 9.53
N LEU A 159 1.74 9.73 8.63
CA LEU A 159 3.07 9.19 8.94
C LEU A 159 3.82 10.06 9.95
N ALA A 160 3.84 11.38 9.76
CA ALA A 160 4.53 12.30 10.65
C ALA A 160 3.92 12.32 12.06
N ASP A 161 2.58 12.38 12.15
CA ASP A 161 1.89 12.59 13.42
C ASP A 161 1.67 11.28 14.20
N ASN A 162 1.38 10.17 13.51
CA ASN A 162 0.90 8.94 14.16
C ASN A 162 1.83 7.74 13.98
N TYR A 163 2.60 7.66 12.89
CA TYR A 163 3.44 6.51 12.57
C TYR A 163 4.89 6.88 12.24
N PRO A 164 5.60 7.62 13.11
CA PRO A 164 6.94 8.14 12.80
C PRO A 164 7.97 7.03 12.53
N LYS A 165 7.75 5.82 13.05
CA LYS A 165 8.61 4.66 12.80
C LYS A 165 8.57 4.16 11.35
N LEU A 166 7.53 4.50 10.60
CA LEU A 166 7.37 4.11 9.21
C LEU A 166 7.96 5.12 8.22
N VAL A 167 8.27 6.34 8.69
CA VAL A 167 8.83 7.42 7.86
C VAL A 167 10.08 7.00 7.09
N PRO A 168 11.05 6.23 7.64
CA PRO A 168 12.21 5.79 6.87
C PRO A 168 11.86 4.98 5.61
N TYR A 169 10.79 4.18 5.67
CA TYR A 169 10.32 3.38 4.54
C TYR A 169 9.50 4.18 3.53
N ALA A 170 9.08 5.40 3.88
CA ALA A 170 8.31 6.29 3.00
C ALA A 170 9.20 7.28 2.25
N LYS A 171 10.50 7.30 2.51
CA LYS A 171 11.47 8.06 1.71
C LYS A 171 11.74 7.29 0.43
N ASP A 172 11.77 7.98 -0.71
CA ASP A 172 12.23 7.35 -1.94
C ASP A 172 13.69 6.93 -1.75
N SER A 173 14.01 5.69 -2.11
CA SER A 173 15.37 5.15 -2.06
C SER A 173 16.39 5.95 -2.88
N GLU A 174 15.92 6.88 -3.72
CA GLU A 174 16.78 7.84 -4.43
C GLU A 174 17.40 8.89 -3.50
N ASP A 175 16.74 9.26 -2.39
CA ASP A 175 17.28 10.25 -1.44
C ASP A 175 18.43 9.67 -0.58
N GLU A 176 18.45 8.36 -0.30
CA GLU A 176 19.53 7.72 0.46
C GLU A 176 20.80 7.52 -0.37
N ALA A 177 20.68 7.33 -1.69
CA ALA A 177 21.85 7.20 -2.58
C ALA A 177 22.65 8.51 -2.70
N VAL A 178 22.01 9.67 -2.48
CA VAL A 178 22.68 10.98 -2.50
C VAL A 178 23.44 11.23 -1.19
N GLU A 179 22.91 10.78 -0.05
CA GLU A 179 23.57 10.97 1.25
C GLU A 179 24.82 10.09 1.42
N GLU A 180 24.84 8.85 0.89
CA GLU A 180 26.04 7.99 0.95
C GLU A 180 27.16 8.41 -0.02
N GLU A 181 26.84 9.04 -1.17
CA GLU A 181 27.86 9.54 -2.11
C GLU A 181 28.51 10.86 -1.64
N GLU A 182 27.82 11.70 -0.87
CA GLU A 182 28.40 12.96 -0.35
C GLU A 182 29.38 12.77 0.82
N GLU A 183 29.34 11.65 1.55
CA GLU A 183 30.23 11.43 2.72
C GLU A 183 31.65 10.94 2.34
N VAL A 184 31.94 10.67 1.05
CA VAL A 184 33.27 10.22 0.59
C VAL A 184 34.13 11.36 0.05
N ALA A 185 33.62 12.60 0.01
CA ALA A 185 34.28 13.73 -0.62
C ALA A 185 34.96 14.72 0.36
N HIS A 186 35.60 14.26 1.43
CA HIS A 186 36.51 15.12 2.21
C HIS A 186 37.84 14.41 2.52
N ILE A 187 38.85 14.65 1.67
CA ILE A 187 40.28 14.51 1.96
C ILE A 187 40.77 15.78 2.65
#